data_AF-A0A3M1E9I7-F1
#
_entry.id   AF-A0A3M1E9I7-F1
#
_cell.length_a   1.000
_cell.length_b   1.000
_cell.length_c   1.000
_cell.angle_alpha   90.00
_cell.angle_beta   90.00
_cell.angle_gamma   90.00
#
_symmetry.space_group_name_H-M   'P 1'
#
loop_
_entity.id
_entity.type
_entity.pdbx_description
1 polymer ?
#
loop_
_entity_poly.entity_id
_entity_poly.type
_entity_poly.pdbx_seq_one_letter_code
_entity_poly.pdbx_strand_id
1 'polypeptide(L)'
;MLTAFDWLRQAETGAELLATLEYLSTLPDLPTDRSELGPPFSALSGPCYRCRVYAPAYKKHLPHPIKRYCRHCSLILKRAARLKAAARYIILIWGYVNRLPRQLRQETDSHQSTPFSQFILDEHHFLLVLHRRQLKPWLQDLVLYDGPHLRGLLQIFPPATSRTNQMGSLLRRINHHETHFGMGALRVRFYSAPHQVYKPYLRDDRGMLTFEVTEFLRLLEMAAIFQTILPPAEQKALRKLLSLENPTEQQFYWGRFLGYLQQEAKDMLDAWNIRHWSPHQIELLYELVNYVAYYQEY
;
A
#
# COMPACT_ATOMS: atom_id res chain seq x y z
N MET A 1 8.84 -23.74 -14.29
CA MET A 1 7.45 -23.20 -14.29
C MET A 1 7.39 -21.91 -13.47
N LEU A 2 6.34 -21.11 -13.63
CA LEU A 2 6.20 -19.84 -12.88
C LEU A 2 5.84 -20.11 -11.40
N THR A 3 6.60 -19.55 -10.48
CA THR A 3 6.31 -19.56 -9.05
C THR A 3 5.11 -18.65 -8.72
N ALA A 4 4.52 -18.78 -7.53
CA ALA A 4 3.46 -17.88 -7.08
C ALA A 4 3.89 -16.40 -7.11
N PHE A 5 5.14 -16.12 -6.74
CA PHE A 5 5.66 -14.76 -6.79
C PHE A 5 5.83 -14.24 -8.22
N ASP A 6 6.20 -15.10 -9.18
CA ASP A 6 6.25 -14.72 -10.59
C ASP A 6 4.87 -14.29 -11.12
N TRP A 7 3.80 -14.95 -10.68
CA TRP A 7 2.43 -14.57 -11.02
C TRP A 7 2.04 -13.19 -10.51
N LEU A 8 2.46 -12.85 -9.28
CA LEU A 8 2.23 -11.52 -8.68
C LEU A 8 3.03 -10.44 -9.40
N ARG A 9 4.30 -10.73 -9.75
CA ARG A 9 5.19 -9.82 -10.49
C ARG A 9 4.74 -9.52 -11.92
N GLN A 10 3.75 -10.25 -12.44
CA GLN A 10 3.14 -9.99 -13.75
C GLN A 10 1.92 -9.07 -13.69
N ALA A 11 1.46 -8.67 -12.51
CA ALA A 11 0.33 -7.77 -12.39
C ALA A 11 0.66 -6.38 -12.99
N GLU A 12 -0.21 -5.83 -13.82
CA GLU A 12 -0.04 -4.47 -14.33
C GLU A 12 -0.63 -3.43 -13.37
N THR A 13 -1.70 -3.77 -12.66
CA THR A 13 -2.45 -2.85 -11.79
C THR A 13 -2.69 -3.47 -10.40
N GLY A 14 -3.09 -2.64 -9.43
CA GLY A 14 -3.51 -3.14 -8.12
C GLY A 14 -4.67 -4.14 -8.17
N ALA A 15 -5.64 -3.90 -9.05
CA ALA A 15 -6.78 -4.80 -9.21
C ALA A 15 -6.37 -6.17 -9.78
N GLU A 16 -5.38 -6.18 -10.68
CA GLU A 16 -4.80 -7.44 -11.16
C GLU A 16 -4.00 -8.16 -10.09
N LEU A 17 -3.27 -7.43 -9.24
CA LEU A 17 -2.55 -8.03 -8.12
C LEU A 17 -3.53 -8.68 -7.14
N LEU A 18 -4.60 -7.98 -6.74
CA LEU A 18 -5.65 -8.54 -5.89
C LEU A 18 -6.27 -9.79 -6.49
N ALA A 19 -6.66 -9.72 -7.78
CA ALA A 19 -7.22 -10.85 -8.47
C ALA A 19 -6.25 -12.03 -8.55
N THR A 20 -4.94 -11.76 -8.63
CA THR A 20 -3.91 -12.80 -8.62
C THR A 20 -3.78 -13.41 -7.24
N LEU A 21 -3.82 -12.62 -6.17
CA LEU A 21 -3.80 -13.12 -4.79
C LEU A 21 -5.02 -14.00 -4.49
N GLU A 22 -6.23 -13.53 -4.82
CA GLU A 22 -7.47 -14.33 -4.72
C GLU A 22 -7.41 -15.60 -5.58
N TYR A 23 -6.75 -15.53 -6.74
CA TYR A 23 -6.56 -16.68 -7.59
C TYR A 23 -5.65 -17.72 -6.94
N LEU A 24 -4.53 -17.29 -6.37
CA LEU A 24 -3.57 -18.17 -5.69
C LEU A 24 -4.13 -18.77 -4.39
N SER A 25 -4.96 -18.04 -3.65
CA SER A 25 -5.60 -18.58 -2.43
C SER A 25 -6.68 -19.62 -2.74
N THR A 26 -7.44 -19.42 -3.82
CA THR A 26 -8.53 -20.35 -4.20
C THR A 26 -8.05 -21.56 -5.00
N LEU A 27 -6.88 -21.46 -5.63
CA LEU A 27 -6.27 -22.51 -6.43
C LEU A 27 -4.76 -22.56 -6.08
N PRO A 28 -4.41 -23.11 -4.90
CA PRO A 28 -3.02 -23.22 -4.44
C PRO A 28 -2.19 -24.13 -5.34
N ASP A 29 -2.86 -25.06 -6.03
CA ASP A 29 -2.33 -25.72 -7.23
C ASP A 29 -2.21 -24.68 -8.35
N LEU A 30 -1.12 -23.91 -8.29
CA LEU A 30 -0.53 -23.17 -9.41
C LEU A 30 -0.67 -24.01 -10.69
N PRO A 31 -0.78 -23.40 -11.89
CA PRO A 31 -0.84 -24.16 -13.14
C PRO A 31 0.22 -25.27 -13.13
N THR A 32 -0.26 -26.50 -12.96
CA THR A 32 0.53 -27.72 -12.80
C THR A 32 1.21 -28.05 -14.12
N ASP A 33 2.11 -29.04 -14.10
CA ASP A 33 2.83 -29.64 -15.25
C ASP A 33 1.96 -29.97 -16.49
N ARG A 34 0.63 -29.89 -16.36
CA ARG A 34 -0.37 -30.08 -17.43
C ARG A 34 -0.64 -28.83 -18.27
N SER A 35 -0.05 -27.68 -17.94
CA SER A 35 -0.23 -26.44 -18.71
C SER A 35 0.69 -26.41 -19.92
N GLU A 36 0.10 -26.45 -21.12
CA GLU A 36 0.86 -26.40 -22.38
C GLU A 36 1.70 -25.11 -22.47
N LEU A 37 2.99 -25.28 -22.74
CA LEU A 37 3.90 -24.16 -22.99
C LEU A 37 3.51 -23.46 -24.29
N GLY A 38 3.59 -22.13 -24.30
CA GLY A 38 3.31 -21.37 -25.49
C GLY A 38 4.38 -21.58 -26.57
N PRO A 39 4.03 -21.46 -27.85
CA PRO A 39 5.01 -21.47 -28.92
C PRO A 39 5.97 -20.27 -28.78
N PRO A 40 7.18 -20.33 -29.37
CA PRO A 40 8.06 -19.17 -29.44
C PRO A 40 7.37 -18.00 -30.16
N PHE A 41 7.84 -16.78 -29.90
CA PHE A 41 7.30 -15.60 -30.56
C PHE A 41 7.48 -15.70 -32.07
N SER A 42 6.37 -15.56 -32.79
CA SER A 42 6.31 -15.47 -34.25
C SER A 42 5.35 -14.35 -34.64
N ALA A 43 5.36 -13.96 -35.92
CA ALA A 43 4.44 -12.94 -36.42
C ALA A 43 2.96 -13.33 -36.29
N LEU A 44 2.65 -14.62 -36.23
CA LEU A 44 1.28 -15.17 -36.27
C LEU A 44 0.83 -15.81 -34.96
N SER A 45 1.78 -16.18 -34.10
CA SER A 45 1.50 -16.88 -32.85
C SER A 45 2.54 -16.55 -31.79
N GLY A 46 2.18 -16.75 -30.53
CA GLY A 46 3.11 -16.58 -29.44
C GLY A 46 2.49 -17.02 -28.12
N PRO A 47 3.25 -16.92 -27.03
CA PRO A 47 2.74 -17.25 -25.72
C PRO A 47 1.70 -16.22 -25.26
N CYS A 48 1.01 -16.54 -24.17
CA CYS A 48 0.08 -15.63 -23.52
C CYS A 48 0.68 -14.24 -23.28
N TYR A 49 -0.06 -13.17 -23.60
CA TYR A 49 0.44 -11.80 -23.55
C TYR A 49 0.76 -11.29 -22.13
N ARG A 50 0.12 -11.87 -21.10
CA ARG A 50 0.36 -11.53 -19.71
C ARG A 50 1.54 -12.32 -19.14
N CYS A 51 1.47 -13.65 -19.16
CA CYS A 51 2.50 -14.47 -18.52
C CYS A 51 3.72 -14.78 -19.38
N ARG A 52 3.62 -14.62 -20.70
CA ARG A 52 4.68 -14.88 -21.70
C ARG A 52 5.27 -16.30 -21.67
N VAL A 53 4.64 -17.24 -20.96
CA VAL A 53 5.10 -18.63 -20.81
C VAL A 53 4.11 -19.63 -21.39
N TYR A 54 2.83 -19.56 -20.98
CA TYR A 54 1.84 -20.58 -21.34
C TYR A 54 1.11 -20.29 -22.64
N ALA A 55 0.64 -21.34 -23.31
CA ALA A 55 -0.13 -21.22 -24.54
C ALA A 55 -1.44 -20.42 -24.30
N PRO A 56 -1.83 -19.54 -25.24
CA PRO A 56 -3.14 -18.92 -25.19
C PRO A 56 -4.26 -19.97 -25.31
N ALA A 57 -5.43 -19.71 -24.73
CA ALA A 57 -6.51 -20.67 -24.79
C ALA A 57 -7.11 -20.78 -26.21
N TYR A 58 -7.02 -21.96 -26.82
CA TYR A 58 -7.64 -22.28 -28.11
C TYR A 58 -9.12 -22.67 -27.96
N LYS A 59 -9.93 -22.37 -28.99
CA LYS A 59 -11.17 -23.12 -29.22
C LYS A 59 -10.81 -24.33 -30.08
N LYS A 60 -11.30 -25.52 -29.72
CA LYS A 60 -11.00 -26.82 -30.38
C LYS A 60 -11.21 -26.87 -31.91
N HIS A 61 -11.79 -25.84 -32.51
CA HIS A 61 -12.17 -25.81 -33.93
C HIS A 61 -11.59 -24.63 -34.72
N LEU A 62 -10.60 -23.89 -34.19
CA LEU A 62 -9.93 -22.84 -34.96
C LEU A 62 -8.41 -23.01 -34.98
N PRO A 63 -7.76 -22.83 -36.16
CA PRO A 63 -6.31 -22.92 -36.32
C PRO A 63 -5.54 -21.75 -35.68
N HIS A 64 -6.24 -20.71 -35.21
CA HIS A 64 -5.63 -19.53 -34.61
C HIS A 64 -6.18 -19.24 -33.21
N PRO A 65 -5.32 -18.79 -32.26
CA PRO A 65 -5.74 -18.46 -30.92
C PRO A 65 -6.64 -17.22 -30.95
N ILE A 66 -7.94 -17.39 -30.71
CA ILE A 66 -8.88 -16.26 -30.57
C ILE A 66 -8.56 -15.42 -29.32
N LYS A 67 -7.97 -16.04 -28.30
CA LYS A 67 -7.65 -15.38 -27.03
C LYS A 67 -6.17 -15.05 -26.97
N ARG A 68 -5.84 -13.82 -26.56
CA ARG A 68 -4.45 -13.37 -26.31
C ARG A 68 -3.84 -13.90 -25.02
N TYR A 69 -4.65 -14.61 -24.20
CA TYR A 69 -4.29 -15.01 -22.85
C TYR A 69 -4.52 -16.50 -22.62
N CYS A 70 -3.69 -17.13 -21.80
CA CYS A 70 -3.94 -18.49 -21.31
C CYS A 70 -5.19 -18.52 -20.40
N ARG A 71 -5.66 -19.73 -20.05
CA ARG A 71 -6.82 -19.92 -19.18
C ARG A 71 -6.68 -19.17 -17.85
N HIS A 72 -5.54 -19.31 -17.19
CA HIS A 72 -5.27 -18.70 -15.88
C HIS A 72 -5.23 -17.18 -15.94
N CYS A 73 -4.44 -16.62 -16.86
CA CYS A 73 -4.39 -15.17 -17.09
C CYS A 73 -5.77 -14.59 -17.43
N SER A 74 -6.58 -15.31 -18.20
CA SER A 74 -7.95 -14.87 -18.55
C SER A 74 -8.86 -14.81 -17.32
N LEU A 75 -8.75 -15.79 -16.40
CA LEU A 75 -9.53 -15.81 -15.16
C LEU A 75 -9.11 -14.66 -14.23
N ILE A 76 -7.81 -14.45 -14.06
CA ILE A 76 -7.26 -13.33 -13.27
C ILE A 76 -7.77 -12.00 -13.82
N LEU A 77 -7.64 -11.76 -15.13
CA LEU A 77 -8.09 -10.51 -15.76
C LEU A 77 -9.60 -10.29 -15.63
N LYS A 78 -10.41 -11.36 -15.72
CA LYS A 78 -11.86 -11.29 -15.51
C LYS A 78 -12.22 -10.91 -14.07
N ARG A 79 -11.51 -11.45 -13.08
CA ARG A 79 -11.67 -11.08 -11.66
C ARG A 79 -11.21 -9.64 -11.41
N ALA A 80 -10.05 -9.25 -11.96
CA ALA A 80 -9.48 -7.92 -11.83
C ALA A 80 -10.44 -6.81 -12.28
N ALA A 81 -11.23 -7.05 -13.33
CA ALA A 81 -12.22 -6.10 -13.80
C ALA A 81 -13.26 -5.71 -12.73
N ARG A 82 -13.62 -6.65 -11.84
CA ARG A 82 -14.57 -6.44 -10.73
C ARG A 82 -13.93 -5.76 -9.52
N LEU A 83 -12.62 -5.91 -9.35
CA LEU A 83 -11.87 -5.39 -8.20
C LEU A 83 -11.32 -3.98 -8.41
N LYS A 84 -11.56 -3.34 -9.56
CA LYS A 84 -11.04 -1.99 -9.87
C LYS A 84 -11.44 -0.93 -8.85
N ALA A 85 -12.68 -0.96 -8.38
CA ALA A 85 -13.18 0.00 -7.40
C ALA A 85 -12.53 -0.24 -6.03
N ALA A 86 -12.52 -1.49 -5.56
CA ALA A 86 -11.90 -1.88 -4.30
C ALA A 86 -10.41 -1.54 -4.26
N ALA A 87 -9.69 -1.75 -5.38
CA ALA A 87 -8.26 -1.46 -5.49
C ALA A 87 -7.89 0.00 -5.19
N ARG A 88 -8.83 0.95 -5.26
CA ARG A 88 -8.57 2.36 -4.94
C ARG A 88 -8.45 2.64 -3.44
N TYR A 89 -9.04 1.78 -2.61
CA TYR A 89 -9.14 1.99 -1.16
C TYR A 89 -8.22 1.07 -0.36
N ILE A 90 -7.40 0.27 -1.04
CA ILE A 90 -6.43 -0.60 -0.39
C ILE A 90 -5.05 0.04 -0.30
N ILE A 91 -4.23 -0.56 0.54
CA ILE A 91 -2.78 -0.44 0.61
C ILE A 91 -2.14 -1.82 0.51
N LEU A 92 -0.87 -1.82 0.14
CA LEU A 92 -0.02 -2.98 0.12
C LEU A 92 1.07 -2.79 1.15
N ILE A 93 1.35 -3.84 1.92
CA ILE A 93 2.44 -3.88 2.88
C ILE A 93 3.35 -5.04 2.49
N TRP A 94 4.57 -4.72 2.07
CA TRP A 94 5.63 -5.71 1.90
C TRP A 94 6.45 -5.76 3.19
N GLY A 95 6.44 -6.90 3.86
CA GLY A 95 7.21 -7.11 5.08
C GLY A 95 8.44 -7.97 4.80
N TYR A 96 9.60 -7.51 5.25
CA TYR A 96 10.82 -8.29 5.39
C TYR A 96 11.22 -8.28 6.87
N VAL A 97 10.96 -9.37 7.58
CA VAL A 97 11.04 -9.44 9.04
C VAL A 97 11.81 -10.66 9.51
N ASN A 98 12.40 -10.58 10.69
CA ASN A 98 13.12 -11.70 11.30
C ASN A 98 12.21 -12.91 11.59
N ARG A 99 10.90 -12.71 11.71
CA ARG A 99 9.91 -13.78 11.88
C ARG A 99 8.54 -13.31 11.40
N LEU A 100 7.74 -14.18 10.76
CA LEU A 100 6.36 -13.82 10.39
C LEU A 100 5.53 -13.44 11.63
N PRO A 101 4.75 -12.33 11.59
CA PRO A 101 3.82 -11.95 12.65
C PRO A 101 2.80 -13.05 12.98
N ARG A 102 2.36 -13.13 14.24
CA ARG A 102 1.39 -14.16 14.68
C ARG A 102 0.09 -14.12 13.90
N GLN A 103 -0.38 -12.91 13.58
CA GLN A 103 -1.58 -12.64 12.80
C GLN A 103 -1.55 -13.26 11.38
N LEU A 104 -0.36 -13.47 10.81
CA LEU A 104 -0.23 -14.10 9.49
C LEU A 104 -0.13 -15.63 9.58
N ARG A 105 0.18 -16.17 10.77
CA ARG A 105 0.35 -17.62 10.99
C ARG A 105 -0.96 -18.31 11.38
N GLN A 106 -1.88 -17.59 12.02
CA GLN A 106 -3.15 -18.13 12.48
C GLN A 106 -4.23 -17.76 11.46
N GLU A 107 -4.74 -18.75 10.72
CA GLU A 107 -5.82 -18.55 9.72
C GLU A 107 -7.19 -18.27 10.36
N THR A 108 -7.32 -18.31 11.68
CA THR A 108 -8.62 -18.22 12.34
C THR A 108 -8.54 -17.62 13.74
N ASP A 109 -9.53 -16.77 13.97
CA ASP A 109 -10.10 -16.30 15.22
C ASP A 109 -9.45 -15.08 15.90
N SER A 110 -10.24 -14.01 15.90
CA SER A 110 -10.10 -12.80 16.71
C SER A 110 -8.99 -11.84 16.28
N HIS A 111 -9.36 -10.81 15.51
CA HIS A 111 -9.27 -9.38 15.87
C HIS A 111 -9.88 -8.52 14.75
N GLN A 112 -10.30 -7.29 15.05
CA GLN A 112 -11.19 -6.43 14.24
C GLN A 112 -10.61 -5.98 12.88
N SER A 113 -9.35 -6.29 12.58
CA SER A 113 -8.57 -5.79 11.45
C SER A 113 -8.17 -6.90 10.46
N THR A 114 -9.12 -7.76 10.05
CA THR A 114 -8.81 -8.86 9.12
C THR A 114 -8.31 -8.34 7.77
N PRO A 115 -7.14 -8.81 7.28
CA PRO A 115 -6.61 -8.38 6.01
C PRO A 115 -7.51 -8.80 4.85
N PHE A 116 -7.52 -7.99 3.79
CA PHE A 116 -8.27 -8.30 2.57
C PHE A 116 -7.67 -9.54 1.87
N SER A 117 -6.35 -9.64 1.87
CA SER A 117 -5.62 -10.79 1.33
C SER A 117 -4.19 -10.80 1.86
N GLN A 118 -3.59 -11.98 1.96
CA GLN A 118 -2.20 -12.18 2.35
C GLN A 118 -1.51 -13.17 1.43
N PHE A 119 -0.20 -13.00 1.27
CA PHE A 119 0.68 -13.92 0.57
C PHE A 119 2.00 -14.04 1.32
N ILE A 120 2.33 -15.25 1.73
CA ILE A 120 3.58 -15.57 2.42
C ILE A 120 4.53 -16.12 1.35
N LEU A 121 5.68 -15.45 1.18
CA LEU A 121 6.70 -15.89 0.23
C LEU A 121 7.64 -16.92 0.88
N ASP A 122 8.08 -16.64 2.11
CA ASP A 122 8.95 -17.50 2.92
C ASP A 122 8.80 -17.13 4.42
N GLU A 123 9.72 -17.59 5.28
CA GLU A 123 9.71 -17.36 6.73
C GLU A 123 9.94 -15.89 7.16
N HIS A 124 10.37 -15.04 6.23
CA HIS A 124 10.75 -13.65 6.46
C HIS A 124 9.96 -12.66 5.61
N HIS A 125 9.42 -13.08 4.48
CA HIS A 125 8.78 -12.23 3.50
C HIS A 125 7.28 -12.48 3.40
N PHE A 126 6.52 -11.41 3.46
CA PHE A 126 5.08 -11.45 3.22
C PHE A 126 4.60 -10.21 2.46
N LEU A 127 3.49 -10.37 1.74
CA LEU A 127 2.72 -9.31 1.13
C LEU A 127 1.32 -9.31 1.74
N LEU A 128 0.94 -8.19 2.33
CA LEU A 128 -0.38 -7.98 2.92
C LEU A 128 -1.16 -6.94 2.12
N VAL A 129 -2.46 -7.18 1.97
CA VAL A 129 -3.41 -6.21 1.43
C VAL A 129 -4.37 -5.80 2.53
N LEU A 130 -4.41 -4.52 2.83
CA LEU A 130 -5.34 -3.94 3.81
C LEU A 130 -6.20 -2.86 3.18
N HIS A 131 -7.36 -2.59 3.75
CA HIS A 131 -8.05 -1.32 3.50
C HIS A 131 -7.22 -0.19 4.13
N ARG A 132 -7.12 0.98 3.46
CA ARG A 132 -6.29 2.12 3.91
C ARG A 132 -6.50 2.48 5.36
N ARG A 133 -7.76 2.59 5.77
CA ARG A 133 -8.17 2.96 7.14
C ARG A 133 -7.87 1.91 8.21
N GLN A 134 -7.53 0.69 7.82
CA GLN A 134 -7.17 -0.41 8.73
C GLN A 134 -5.67 -0.41 9.06
N LEU A 135 -4.88 0.49 8.48
CA LEU A 135 -3.44 0.54 8.70
C LEU A 135 -3.06 0.74 10.17
N LYS A 136 -3.68 1.74 10.82
CA LYS A 136 -3.38 2.06 12.22
C LYS A 136 -3.77 0.93 13.18
N PRO A 137 -5.02 0.42 13.18
CA PRO A 137 -5.38 -0.73 14.03
C PRO A 137 -4.47 -1.94 13.80
N TRP A 138 -4.18 -2.27 12.54
CA TRP A 138 -3.31 -3.40 12.22
C TRP A 138 -1.88 -3.22 12.77
N LEU A 139 -1.28 -2.04 12.62
CA LEU A 139 0.04 -1.76 13.19
C LEU A 139 0.03 -1.74 14.72
N GLN A 140 -1.03 -1.26 15.35
CA GLN A 140 -1.18 -1.29 16.81
C GLN A 140 -1.21 -2.73 17.32
N ASP A 141 -2.02 -3.59 16.70
CA ASP A 141 -2.08 -5.01 17.04
C ASP A 141 -0.73 -5.69 16.80
N LEU A 142 -0.04 -5.37 15.69
CA LEU A 142 1.30 -5.90 15.39
C LEU A 142 2.30 -5.55 16.50
N VAL A 143 2.34 -4.29 16.93
CA VAL A 143 3.25 -3.84 17.99
C VAL A 143 2.86 -4.43 19.35
N LEU A 144 1.56 -4.54 19.64
CA LEU A 144 1.07 -5.10 20.90
C LEU A 144 1.48 -6.57 21.07
N TYR A 145 1.35 -7.38 20.01
CA TYR A 145 1.57 -8.83 20.10
C TYR A 145 2.99 -9.28 19.73
N ASP A 146 3.66 -8.56 18.82
CA ASP A 146 4.96 -8.96 18.27
C ASP A 146 6.07 -7.92 18.48
N GLY A 147 5.73 -6.69 18.86
CA GLY A 147 6.61 -5.51 18.92
C GLY A 147 8.00 -5.69 19.54
N PRO A 148 8.19 -6.30 20.72
CA PRO A 148 9.52 -6.40 21.35
C PRO A 148 10.48 -7.33 20.60
N HIS A 149 9.97 -8.21 19.74
CA HIS A 149 10.76 -9.25 19.08
C HIS A 149 10.76 -9.14 17.56
N LEU A 150 9.79 -8.41 16.99
CA LEU A 150 9.70 -8.21 15.55
C LEU A 150 10.71 -7.15 15.13
N ARG A 151 11.58 -7.51 14.19
CA ARG A 151 12.60 -6.61 13.62
C ARG A 151 12.60 -6.75 12.12
N GLY A 152 12.97 -5.68 11.42
CA GLY A 152 13.02 -5.65 9.97
C GLY A 152 12.31 -4.43 9.41
N LEU A 153 11.69 -4.59 8.24
CA LEU A 153 11.17 -3.51 7.44
C LEU A 153 9.74 -3.81 6.95
N LEU A 154 8.83 -2.88 7.18
CA LEU A 154 7.51 -2.84 6.57
C LEU A 154 7.48 -1.72 5.52
N GLN A 155 7.32 -2.05 4.26
CA GLN A 155 7.15 -1.07 3.18
C GLN A 155 5.67 -0.95 2.83
N ILE A 156 5.09 0.21 3.13
CA ILE A 156 3.67 0.51 2.90
C ILE A 156 3.56 1.38 1.65
N PHE A 157 2.77 0.95 0.68
CA PHE A 157 2.58 1.68 -0.56
C PHE A 157 1.19 1.44 -1.15
N PRO A 158 0.61 2.44 -1.84
CA PRO A 158 -0.62 2.24 -2.58
C PRO A 158 -0.38 1.39 -3.82
N PRO A 159 -1.43 0.70 -4.31
CA PRO A 159 -1.34 -0.01 -5.57
C PRO A 159 -1.15 0.92 -6.76
N ALA A 160 -0.56 0.36 -7.82
CA ALA A 160 -0.55 0.95 -9.14
C ALA A 160 -1.97 1.22 -9.68
N THR A 161 -2.24 2.48 -10.03
CA THR A 161 -3.51 2.92 -10.62
C THR A 161 -3.44 3.16 -12.12
N SER A 162 -2.24 3.33 -12.68
CA SER A 162 -1.99 3.62 -14.10
C SER A 162 -1.02 2.62 -14.72
N ARG A 163 -1.08 2.47 -16.05
CA ARG A 163 -0.15 1.62 -16.81
C ARG A 163 1.31 2.12 -16.79
N THR A 164 1.52 3.41 -16.51
CA THR A 164 2.86 4.00 -16.41
C THR A 164 3.63 3.48 -15.20
N ASN A 165 2.92 3.11 -14.12
CA ASN A 165 3.49 2.53 -12.91
C ASN A 165 3.02 1.09 -12.80
N GLN A 166 3.59 0.17 -13.56
CA GLN A 166 3.17 -1.25 -13.51
C GLN A 166 3.38 -1.85 -12.11
N MET A 167 2.35 -2.52 -11.58
CA MET A 167 2.38 -3.10 -10.23
C MET A 167 3.55 -4.07 -10.04
N GLY A 168 3.81 -4.95 -11.01
CA GLY A 168 4.93 -5.89 -10.98
C GLY A 168 6.31 -5.22 -10.96
N SER A 169 6.44 -4.05 -11.58
CA SER A 169 7.68 -3.24 -11.52
C SER A 169 7.83 -2.56 -10.16
N LEU A 170 6.73 -2.14 -9.54
CA LEU A 170 6.73 -1.60 -8.18
C LEU A 170 7.15 -2.69 -7.18
N LEU A 171 6.55 -3.88 -7.23
CA LEU A 171 6.91 -5.00 -6.33
C LEU A 171 8.40 -5.36 -6.43
N ARG A 172 8.95 -5.41 -7.64
CA ARG A 172 10.38 -5.67 -7.85
C ARG A 172 11.27 -4.61 -7.21
N ARG A 173 10.89 -3.34 -7.27
CA ARG A 173 11.65 -2.25 -6.64
C ARG A 173 11.55 -2.30 -5.12
N ILE A 174 10.36 -2.53 -4.59
CA ILE A 174 10.14 -2.71 -3.15
C ILE A 174 11.00 -3.85 -2.62
N ASN A 175 10.97 -5.02 -3.27
CA ASN A 175 11.82 -6.15 -2.92
C ASN A 175 13.31 -5.79 -3.00
N HIS A 176 13.74 -5.08 -4.04
CA HIS A 176 15.14 -4.65 -4.14
C HIS A 176 15.58 -3.69 -3.01
N HIS A 177 14.68 -2.82 -2.54
CA HIS A 177 15.00 -1.83 -1.51
C HIS A 177 15.24 -2.45 -0.13
N GLU A 178 14.80 -3.69 0.11
CA GLU A 178 14.95 -4.36 1.42
C GLU A 178 16.40 -4.70 1.75
N THR A 179 17.25 -4.90 0.73
CA THR A 179 18.64 -5.34 0.88
C THR A 179 19.53 -4.37 1.66
N HIS A 180 19.09 -3.13 1.82
CA HIS A 180 19.84 -2.07 2.50
C HIS A 180 19.47 -1.91 3.98
N PHE A 181 18.52 -2.71 4.50
CA PHE A 181 18.01 -2.57 5.87
C PHE A 181 18.47 -3.71 6.78
N GLY A 182 19.06 -3.33 7.92
CA GLY A 182 19.43 -4.28 8.98
C GLY A 182 18.27 -4.63 9.91
N MET A 183 18.35 -5.80 10.56
CA MET A 183 17.36 -6.33 11.50
C MET A 183 17.51 -5.77 12.93
N GLY A 184 17.84 -4.49 13.06
CA GLY A 184 18.09 -3.85 14.37
C GLY A 184 16.82 -3.44 15.12
N ALA A 185 15.82 -2.97 14.38
CA ALA A 185 14.51 -2.54 14.89
C ALA A 185 13.44 -2.79 13.83
N LEU A 186 12.16 -2.67 14.19
CA LEU A 186 11.08 -2.65 13.20
C LEU A 186 10.90 -1.23 12.64
N ARG A 187 11.17 -1.08 11.35
CA ARG A 187 11.05 0.19 10.63
C ARG A 187 9.89 0.14 9.64
N VAL A 188 9.30 1.30 9.41
CA VAL A 188 8.26 1.51 8.41
C VAL A 188 8.78 2.44 7.34
N ARG A 189 8.68 2.03 6.07
CA ARG A 189 8.82 2.92 4.91
C ARG A 189 7.46 3.21 4.33
N PHE A 190 7.05 4.47 4.37
CA PHE A 190 5.74 4.89 3.90
C PHE A 190 5.82 5.66 2.58
N TYR A 191 5.12 5.15 1.57
CA TYR A 191 4.91 5.82 0.29
C TYR A 191 3.44 6.18 0.18
N SER A 192 3.12 7.47 0.05
CA SER A 192 1.75 7.96 -0.14
C SER A 192 1.25 7.77 -1.57
N ALA A 193 2.17 7.61 -2.54
CA ALA A 193 1.88 7.44 -3.96
C ALA A 193 2.84 6.46 -4.67
N PRO A 194 2.40 5.72 -5.71
CA PRO A 194 3.21 4.66 -6.33
C PRO A 194 4.53 5.15 -6.95
N HIS A 195 4.54 6.37 -7.50
CA HIS A 195 5.71 6.93 -8.18
C HIS A 195 6.88 7.23 -7.20
N GLN A 196 6.60 7.36 -5.91
CA GLN A 196 7.61 7.66 -4.89
C GLN A 196 8.60 6.51 -4.68
N VAL A 197 8.18 5.27 -4.98
CA VAL A 197 9.03 4.06 -4.91
C VAL A 197 10.22 4.12 -5.88
N TYR A 198 10.11 4.89 -6.96
CA TYR A 198 11.13 5.00 -7.99
C TYR A 198 12.27 5.96 -7.60
N LYS A 199 12.00 6.92 -6.71
CA LYS A 199 12.98 7.90 -6.21
C LYS A 199 12.83 8.07 -4.69
N PRO A 200 13.11 7.01 -3.91
CA PRO A 200 12.88 7.03 -2.46
C PRO A 200 13.75 8.07 -1.74
N TYR A 201 14.98 8.29 -2.21
CA TYR A 201 15.94 9.23 -1.62
C TYR A 201 15.36 10.64 -1.44
N LEU A 202 14.56 11.13 -2.41
CA LEU A 202 13.95 12.47 -2.32
C LEU A 202 13.05 12.66 -1.10
N ARG A 203 12.43 11.57 -0.61
CA ARG A 203 11.59 11.61 0.61
C ARG A 203 12.41 11.29 1.86
N ASP A 204 13.41 10.42 1.73
CA ASP A 204 14.30 10.07 2.83
C ASP A 204 15.11 11.28 3.29
N ASP A 205 15.66 12.06 2.35
CA ASP A 205 16.39 13.33 2.61
C ASP A 205 15.53 14.37 3.35
N ARG A 206 14.20 14.23 3.26
CA ARG A 206 13.21 15.11 3.90
C ARG A 206 12.65 14.54 5.21
N GLY A 207 13.12 13.37 5.65
CA GLY A 207 12.59 12.68 6.83
C GLY A 207 11.14 12.21 6.69
N MET A 208 10.66 11.97 5.47
CA MET A 208 9.25 11.64 5.19
C MET A 208 9.01 10.19 4.76
N LEU A 209 10.05 9.35 4.80
CA LEU A 209 9.99 8.00 4.25
C LEU A 209 10.13 6.93 5.33
N THR A 210 11.23 6.97 6.08
CA THR A 210 11.63 5.89 6.99
C THR A 210 11.41 6.31 8.44
N PHE A 211 10.67 5.52 9.18
CA PHE A 211 10.32 5.77 10.58
C PHE A 211 10.55 4.52 11.41
N GLU A 212 10.79 4.68 12.72
CA GLU A 212 10.53 3.57 13.64
C GLU A 212 9.02 3.29 13.69
N VAL A 213 8.62 2.03 13.90
CA VAL A 213 7.19 1.67 13.96
C VAL A 213 6.42 2.48 15.02
N THR A 214 7.05 2.76 16.17
CA THR A 214 6.46 3.50 17.28
C THR A 214 6.25 4.98 16.92
N GLU A 215 7.23 5.58 16.25
CA GLU A 215 7.14 6.93 15.70
C GLU A 215 6.05 7.03 14.64
N PHE A 216 6.01 6.09 13.71
CA PHE A 216 5.00 6.05 12.65
C PHE A 216 3.58 5.89 13.21
N LEU A 217 3.40 5.08 14.26
CA LEU A 217 2.13 4.96 14.97
C LEU A 217 1.69 6.28 15.60
N ARG A 218 2.61 7.06 16.18
CA ARG A 218 2.30 8.41 16.70
C ARG A 218 1.87 9.36 15.59
N LEU A 219 2.50 9.29 14.42
CA LEU A 219 2.09 10.10 13.26
C LEU A 219 0.69 9.73 12.76
N LEU A 220 0.36 8.44 12.72
CA LEU A 220 -1.00 7.97 12.42
C LEU A 220 -2.02 8.39 13.49
N GLU A 221 -1.62 8.38 14.75
CA GLU A 221 -2.43 8.89 15.86
C GLU A 221 -2.76 10.37 15.67
N MET A 222 -1.75 11.20 15.44
CA MET A 222 -1.92 12.63 15.15
C MET A 222 -2.81 12.84 13.92
N ALA A 223 -2.63 12.09 12.84
CA ALA A 223 -3.48 12.19 11.65
C ALA A 223 -4.95 11.86 11.95
N ALA A 224 -5.22 10.87 12.81
CA ALA A 224 -6.58 10.49 13.20
C ALA A 224 -7.24 11.57 14.05
N ILE A 225 -6.52 12.12 15.04
CA ILE A 225 -6.97 13.25 15.87
C ILE A 225 -7.25 14.46 14.99
N PHE A 226 -6.30 14.82 14.12
CA PHE A 226 -6.41 15.94 13.19
C PHE A 226 -7.65 15.82 12.30
N GLN A 227 -7.89 14.64 11.74
CA GLN A 227 -9.03 14.38 10.87
C GLN A 227 -10.37 14.46 11.63
N THR A 228 -10.38 14.06 12.90
CA THR A 228 -11.59 14.05 13.73
C THR A 228 -11.94 15.46 14.21
N ILE A 229 -10.95 16.21 14.71
CA ILE A 229 -11.16 17.53 15.31
C ILE A 229 -11.34 18.63 14.25
N LEU A 230 -10.62 18.57 13.12
CA LEU A 230 -10.73 19.57 12.05
C LEU A 230 -11.53 19.02 10.86
N PRO A 231 -12.72 19.55 10.56
CA PRO A 231 -13.46 19.25 9.35
C PRO A 231 -12.65 19.52 8.05
N PRO A 232 -12.98 18.85 6.93
CA PRO A 232 -12.22 18.99 5.68
C PRO A 232 -12.11 20.42 5.13
N ALA A 233 -13.09 21.29 5.40
CA ALA A 233 -13.04 22.69 4.98
C ALA A 233 -11.97 23.47 5.75
N GLU A 234 -11.88 23.24 7.07
CA GLU A 234 -10.91 23.87 7.95
C GLU A 234 -9.50 23.35 7.70
N GLN A 235 -9.33 22.05 7.43
CA GLN A 235 -8.07 21.49 6.97
C GLN A 235 -7.59 22.17 5.68
N LYS A 236 -8.47 22.38 4.70
CA LYS A 236 -8.10 23.09 3.47
C LYS A 236 -7.69 24.54 3.74
N ALA A 237 -8.37 25.23 4.65
CA ALA A 237 -8.04 26.60 5.04
C ALA A 237 -6.67 26.65 5.74
N LEU A 238 -6.43 25.77 6.70
CA LEU A 238 -5.16 25.64 7.41
C LEU A 238 -4.00 25.37 6.45
N ARG A 239 -4.17 24.43 5.50
CA ARG A 239 -3.14 24.14 4.50
C ARG A 239 -2.77 25.37 3.67
N LYS A 240 -3.77 26.13 3.23
CA LYS A 240 -3.55 27.37 2.46
C LYS A 240 -2.82 28.41 3.30
N LEU A 241 -3.19 28.53 4.56
CA LEU A 241 -2.56 29.47 5.47
C LEU A 241 -1.09 29.13 5.70
N LEU A 242 -0.78 27.86 5.99
CA LEU A 242 0.59 27.41 6.21
C LEU A 242 1.47 27.49 4.94
N SER A 243 0.87 27.66 3.76
CA SER A 243 1.58 27.90 2.50
C SER A 243 1.80 29.38 2.16
N LEU A 244 1.37 30.32 3.01
CA LEU A 244 1.59 31.75 2.77
C LEU A 244 3.06 32.11 3.02
N GLU A 245 3.66 32.84 2.09
CA GLU A 245 5.05 33.30 2.18
C GLU A 245 5.18 34.60 3.01
N ASN A 246 4.14 35.45 2.99
CA ASN A 246 4.15 36.74 3.68
C ASN A 246 3.81 36.57 5.18
N PRO A 247 4.76 36.84 6.10
CA PRO A 247 4.57 36.62 7.53
C PRO A 247 3.48 37.52 8.15
N THR A 248 3.32 38.74 7.64
CA THR A 248 2.31 39.69 8.14
C THR A 248 0.90 39.23 7.79
N GLU A 249 0.70 38.78 6.55
CA GLU A 249 -0.56 38.18 6.11
C GLU A 249 -0.84 36.88 6.87
N GLN A 250 0.18 36.03 7.03
CA GLN A 250 0.06 34.78 7.77
C GLN A 250 -0.44 35.03 9.19
N GLN A 251 0.13 36.00 9.92
CA GLN A 251 -0.29 36.33 11.29
C GLN A 251 -1.73 36.86 11.33
N PHE A 252 -2.10 37.74 10.40
CA PHE A 252 -3.45 38.28 10.32
C PHE A 252 -4.51 37.20 10.02
N TYR A 253 -4.27 36.38 8.99
CA TYR A 253 -5.17 35.28 8.65
C TYR A 253 -5.20 34.20 9.72
N TRP A 254 -4.12 34.01 10.47
CA TRP A 254 -4.09 33.05 11.57
C TRP A 254 -5.02 33.46 12.71
N GLY A 255 -4.98 34.73 13.13
CA GLY A 255 -5.90 35.23 14.16
C GLY A 255 -7.37 35.06 13.76
N ARG A 256 -7.69 35.34 12.49
CA ARG A 256 -9.03 35.11 11.94
C ARG A 256 -9.39 33.62 11.92
N PHE A 257 -8.49 32.78 11.40
CA PHE A 257 -8.70 31.34 11.33
C PHE A 257 -9.02 30.74 12.70
N LEU A 258 -8.21 31.04 13.73
CA LEU A 258 -8.49 30.63 15.10
C LEU A 258 -9.85 31.15 15.57
N GLY A 259 -10.23 32.39 15.26
CA GLY A 259 -11.54 32.95 15.62
C GLY A 259 -12.74 32.11 15.16
N TYR A 260 -12.61 31.38 14.05
CA TYR A 260 -13.68 30.50 13.53
C TYR A 260 -13.66 29.07 14.08
N LEU A 261 -12.56 28.64 14.71
CA LEU A 261 -12.41 27.28 15.21
C LEU A 261 -13.07 27.07 16.58
N GLN A 262 -13.52 25.84 16.81
CA GLN A 262 -13.90 25.37 18.14
C GLN A 262 -12.69 25.33 19.09
N GLN A 263 -12.94 25.36 20.41
CA GLN A 263 -11.87 25.42 21.41
C GLN A 263 -10.92 24.23 21.32
N GLU A 264 -11.47 23.02 21.16
CA GLU A 264 -10.70 21.78 21.03
C GLU A 264 -9.71 21.82 19.85
N ALA A 265 -10.14 22.37 18.72
CA ALA A 265 -9.29 22.54 17.54
C ALA A 265 -8.17 23.57 17.78
N LYS A 266 -8.44 24.66 18.50
CA LYS A 266 -7.42 25.65 18.89
C LYS A 266 -6.37 25.00 19.79
N ASP A 267 -6.84 24.33 20.85
CA ASP A 267 -5.97 23.70 21.85
C ASP A 267 -5.07 22.64 21.21
N MET A 268 -5.61 21.82 20.28
CA MET A 268 -4.81 20.87 19.51
C MET A 268 -3.73 21.56 18.67
N LEU A 269 -4.09 22.59 17.90
CA LEU A 269 -3.16 23.28 17.00
C LEU A 269 -2.04 23.99 17.78
N ASP A 270 -2.38 24.60 18.92
CA ASP A 270 -1.43 25.28 19.81
C ASP A 270 -0.54 24.25 20.53
N ALA A 271 -1.10 23.15 21.06
CA ALA A 271 -0.34 22.09 21.71
C ALA A 271 0.67 21.42 20.77
N TRP A 272 0.30 21.25 19.50
CA TRP A 272 1.20 20.71 18.47
C TRP A 272 2.19 21.74 17.93
N ASN A 273 2.00 23.01 18.25
CA ASN A 273 2.79 24.12 17.73
C ASN A 273 2.91 24.09 16.19
N ILE A 274 1.79 23.80 15.50
CA ILE A 274 1.78 23.46 14.07
C ILE A 274 2.32 24.58 13.16
N ARG A 275 2.32 25.82 13.65
CA ARG A 275 2.85 26.98 12.91
C ARG A 275 4.35 26.88 12.63
N HIS A 276 5.08 26.16 13.48
CA HIS A 276 6.52 26.00 13.38
C HIS A 276 6.93 24.68 12.70
N TRP A 277 5.96 23.90 12.22
CA TRP A 277 6.25 22.68 11.50
C TRP A 277 6.89 22.98 10.15
N SER A 278 7.77 22.08 9.71
CA SER A 278 8.32 22.17 8.37
C SER A 278 7.23 21.88 7.32
N PRO A 279 7.39 22.39 6.07
CA PRO A 279 6.48 22.07 4.97
C PRO A 279 6.31 20.57 4.74
N HIS A 280 7.37 19.79 5.01
CA HIS A 280 7.38 18.33 4.87
C HIS A 280 6.57 17.61 5.95
N GLN A 281 6.62 18.09 7.20
CA GLN A 281 5.77 17.55 8.27
C GLN A 281 4.29 17.81 7.98
N ILE A 282 3.97 19.00 7.47
CA ILE A 282 2.61 19.35 7.04
C ILE A 282 2.19 18.45 5.87
N GLU A 283 3.03 18.31 4.83
CA GLU A 283 2.74 17.44 3.70
C GLU A 283 2.45 16.00 4.15
N LEU A 284 3.30 15.43 5.01
CA LEU A 284 3.14 14.09 5.54
C LEU A 284 1.83 13.92 6.34
N LEU A 285 1.48 14.88 7.21
CA LEU A 285 0.22 14.83 7.96
C LEU A 285 -0.99 14.73 7.02
N TYR A 286 -1.05 15.58 6.00
CA TYR A 286 -2.16 15.57 5.03
C TYR A 286 -2.17 14.31 4.16
N GLU A 287 -1.01 13.70 3.89
CA GLU A 287 -0.96 12.39 3.23
C GLU A 287 -1.56 11.31 4.13
N LEU A 288 -1.17 11.26 5.41
CA LEU A 288 -1.59 10.25 6.39
C LEU A 288 -3.08 10.31 6.74
N VAL A 289 -3.73 11.48 6.66
CA VAL A 289 -5.19 11.63 6.82
C VAL A 289 -5.98 10.68 5.90
N ASN A 290 -5.43 10.29 4.75
CA ASN A 290 -6.08 9.35 3.83
C ASN A 290 -5.98 7.87 4.25
N TYR A 291 -5.24 7.58 5.33
CA TYR A 291 -4.88 6.23 5.80
C TYR A 291 -5.40 5.94 7.21
N VAL A 292 -6.14 6.87 7.81
CA VAL A 292 -6.71 6.72 9.16
C VAL A 292 -8.23 6.81 9.11
N ALA A 293 -8.88 6.25 10.12
CA ALA A 293 -10.31 6.41 10.35
C ALA A 293 -10.55 7.59 11.29
N TYR A 294 -11.77 8.14 11.24
CA TYR A 294 -12.26 9.05 12.28
C TYR A 294 -12.33 8.30 13.61
N TYR A 295 -12.06 9.00 14.70
CA TYR A 295 -12.54 8.53 16.00
C TYR A 295 -14.06 8.54 15.96
N GLN A 296 -14.67 7.37 16.16
CA GLN A 296 -16.08 7.31 16.46
C GLN A 296 -16.21 7.73 17.93
N GLU A 297 -16.86 8.87 18.16
CA GLU A 297 -17.36 9.21 19.49
C GLU A 297 -18.29 8.06 19.90
N TYR A 298 -17.92 7.35 20.98
CA TYR A 298 -18.77 6.36 21.62
C TYR A 298 -19.77 7.07 22.54
#